data_AF-A0A967CK55-F1
#
_entry.id   AF-A0A967CK55-F1
#
_cell.length_a   1.000
_cell.length_b   1.000
_cell.length_c   1.000
_cell.angle_alpha   90.00
_cell.angle_beta   90.00
_cell.angle_gamma   90.00
#
_symmetry.space_group_name_H-M   'P 1'
#
loop_
_entity.id
_entity.type
_entity.pdbx_description
1 polymer ?
#
loop_
_entity_poly.entity_id
_entity_poly.type
_entity_poly.pdbx_seq_one_letter_code
_entity_poly.pdbx_strand_id
1 'polypeptide(L)'
;MNHWEKTALGRVMNNIEETLIALILGLMTLIQFANVVVRYWFADPDWKPFVEALGLPTNLLWALEVTVFLFAWLVLLGASYAVKVRAHLGVDVLIDLASSPVRKAMALVTISVCIAFAFLLLKGGWDYWAPFANLNPTSGRWFPTGFNSVRGQGWYEVNDIYMPDWLQWLGVIFNDGD
;
A
#
# COMPACT_ATOMS: atom_id res chain seq x y z
N MET A 1 27.08 -15.57 9.28
CA MET A 1 27.49 -15.89 7.90
C MET A 1 26.41 -16.78 7.29
N ASN A 2 25.41 -16.16 6.67
CA ASN A 2 24.14 -16.79 6.30
C ASN A 2 24.32 -17.77 5.12
N HIS A 3 23.73 -18.95 5.20
CA HIS A 3 23.91 -20.07 4.26
C HIS A 3 23.29 -19.86 2.86
N TRP A 4 22.64 -18.73 2.59
CA TRP A 4 21.88 -18.46 1.36
C TRP A 4 22.71 -17.86 0.21
N GLU A 5 23.92 -17.37 0.47
CA GLU A 5 24.80 -16.74 -0.55
C GLU A 5 25.70 -17.73 -1.31
N LYS A 6 25.44 -19.04 -1.22
CA LYS A 6 26.35 -20.02 -1.83
C LYS A 6 26.26 -20.08 -3.36
N THR A 7 25.20 -19.53 -3.96
CA THR A 7 24.95 -19.57 -5.41
C THR A 7 24.98 -18.17 -6.02
N ALA A 8 25.54 -18.02 -7.22
CA ALA A 8 25.61 -16.73 -7.94
C ALA A 8 24.23 -16.06 -8.10
N LEU A 9 23.19 -16.85 -8.41
CA LEU A 9 21.81 -16.36 -8.53
C LEU A 9 21.26 -15.79 -7.21
N GLY A 10 21.59 -16.39 -6.07
CA GLY A 10 21.13 -15.94 -4.76
C GLY A 10 21.68 -14.56 -4.38
N ARG A 11 22.94 -14.29 -4.74
CA ARG A 11 23.57 -12.96 -4.53
C ARG A 11 22.96 -11.90 -5.43
N VAL A 12 22.72 -12.20 -6.70
CA VAL A 12 22.07 -11.27 -7.63
C VAL A 12 20.67 -10.91 -7.13
N MET A 13 19.87 -11.91 -6.75
CA MET A 13 18.53 -11.67 -6.21
C MET A 13 18.57 -10.83 -4.93
N ASN A 14 19.49 -11.11 -4.01
CA ASN A 14 19.64 -10.33 -2.78
C ASN A 14 19.98 -8.86 -3.06
N ASN A 15 20.93 -8.61 -3.97
CA ASN A 15 21.30 -7.24 -4.33
C ASN A 15 20.14 -6.50 -5.01
N ILE A 16 19.35 -7.19 -5.85
CA ILE A 16 18.16 -6.62 -6.48
C ILE A 16 17.12 -6.25 -5.41
N GLU A 17 16.80 -7.15 -4.49
CA GLU A 17 15.85 -6.91 -3.40
C GLU A 17 16.25 -5.71 -2.54
N GLU A 18 17.51 -5.66 -2.09
CA GLU A 18 18.04 -4.56 -1.27
C GLU A 18 18.05 -3.23 -2.02
N THR A 19 18.51 -3.24 -3.28
CA THR A 19 18.55 -2.04 -4.12
C THR A 19 17.15 -1.52 -4.39
N LEU A 20 16.18 -2.41 -4.65
CA LEU A 20 14.80 -2.04 -4.92
C LEU A 20 14.13 -1.43 -3.67
N ILE A 21 14.35 -2.00 -2.49
CA ILE A 21 13.87 -1.44 -1.22
C ILE A 21 14.47 -0.05 -0.97
N ALA A 22 15.80 0.10 -1.14
CA ALA A 22 16.48 1.38 -0.97
C ALA A 22 16.02 2.43 -1.99
N LEU A 23 15.79 2.03 -3.24
CA LEU A 23 15.31 2.89 -4.32
C LEU A 23 13.87 3.37 -4.06
N ILE A 24 12.97 2.48 -3.64
CA ILE A 24 11.59 2.84 -3.30
C ILE A 24 11.59 3.81 -2.13
N LEU A 25 12.37 3.54 -1.07
CA LEU A 25 12.52 4.46 0.07
C LEU A 25 13.05 5.84 -0.37
N GLY A 26 14.10 5.88 -1.18
CA GLY A 26 14.68 7.12 -1.70
C GLY A 26 13.72 7.90 -2.60
N LEU A 27 12.96 7.22 -3.47
CA LEU A 27 11.94 7.86 -4.30
C LEU A 27 10.85 8.48 -3.44
N MET A 28 10.35 7.77 -2.43
CA MET A 28 9.35 8.31 -1.51
C MET A 28 9.84 9.56 -0.79
N THR A 29 11.08 9.56 -0.29
CA THR A 29 11.63 10.74 0.41
C THR A 29 11.79 11.93 -0.54
N LEU A 30 12.27 11.70 -1.77
CA LEU A 30 12.41 12.74 -2.79
C LEU A 30 11.06 13.32 -3.22
N ILE A 31 10.04 12.47 -3.45
CA ILE A 31 8.69 12.91 -3.81
C ILE A 31 8.10 13.75 -2.69
N GLN A 32 8.22 13.30 -1.43
CA GLN A 32 7.66 14.04 -0.30
C GLN A 32 8.42 15.33 -0.02
N PHE A 33 9.73 15.36 -0.22
CA PHE A 33 10.51 16.58 -0.17
C PHE A 33 10.08 17.57 -1.25
N ALA A 34 9.93 17.12 -2.50
CA ALA A 34 9.45 17.95 -3.60
C ALA A 34 8.03 18.49 -3.32
N ASN A 35 7.15 17.66 -2.77
CA ASN A 35 5.80 18.05 -2.38
C ASN A 35 5.81 19.16 -1.31
N VAL A 36 6.70 19.09 -0.32
CA VAL A 36 6.91 20.15 0.67
C VAL A 36 7.40 21.45 0.02
N VAL A 37 8.40 21.38 -0.87
CA VAL A 37 8.91 22.57 -1.58
C VAL A 37 7.81 23.22 -2.42
N VAL A 38 7.07 22.42 -3.17
CA VAL A 38 5.99 22.92 -4.02
C VAL A 38 4.89 23.59 -3.17
N ARG A 39 4.52 22.97 -2.05
CA ARG A 39 3.45 23.48 -1.20
C ARG A 39 3.82 24.70 -0.38
N TYR A 40 5.05 24.79 0.13
CA TYR A 40 5.44 25.86 1.06
C TYR A 40 6.30 26.94 0.43
N TRP A 41 7.00 26.64 -0.67
CA TRP A 41 7.79 27.64 -1.38
C TRP A 41 7.11 28.08 -2.67
N PHE A 42 6.67 27.14 -3.51
CA PHE A 42 6.15 27.50 -4.84
C PHE A 42 4.73 28.07 -4.79
N ALA A 43 3.92 27.61 -3.83
CA ALA A 43 2.57 28.12 -3.62
C ALA A 43 2.51 29.40 -2.76
N ASP A 44 3.64 29.83 -2.19
CA ASP A 44 3.69 31.03 -1.35
C ASP A 44 3.51 32.30 -2.21
N PRO A 45 2.68 33.28 -1.78
CA PRO A 45 2.39 34.49 -2.54
C PRO A 45 3.62 35.28 -3.02
N ASP A 46 4.70 35.28 -2.25
CA ASP A 46 5.89 36.07 -2.56
C ASP A 46 6.71 35.46 -3.71
N TRP A 47 6.74 34.12 -3.83
CA TRP A 47 7.51 33.40 -4.85
C TRP A 47 6.67 32.91 -6.03
N LYS A 48 5.36 32.70 -5.84
CA LYS A 48 4.43 32.21 -6.86
C LYS A 48 4.54 32.90 -8.23
N PRO A 49 4.58 34.25 -8.35
CA PRO A 49 4.65 34.90 -9.66
C PRO A 49 5.94 34.56 -10.43
N PHE A 50 7.05 34.32 -9.74
CA PHE A 50 8.30 33.89 -10.36
C PHE A 50 8.27 32.43 -10.79
N VAL A 51 7.68 31.55 -9.97
CA VAL A 51 7.56 30.11 -10.27
C VAL A 51 6.66 29.86 -11.47
N GLU A 52 5.52 30.56 -11.55
CA GLU A 52 4.61 30.49 -12.71
C GLU A 52 5.27 31.03 -13.98
N ALA A 53 6.09 32.08 -13.89
CA ALA A 53 6.86 32.58 -15.02
C ALA A 53 7.90 31.57 -15.55
N LEU A 54 8.38 30.66 -14.70
CA LEU A 54 9.25 29.54 -15.09
C LEU A 54 8.47 28.30 -15.59
N GLY A 55 7.14 28.34 -15.58
CA GLY A 55 6.28 27.22 -16.00
C GLY A 55 6.30 26.02 -15.04
N LEU A 56 6.64 26.24 -13.76
CA LEU A 56 6.68 25.19 -12.74
C LEU A 56 5.31 25.03 -12.05
N PRO A 57 4.95 23.81 -11.60
CA PRO A 57 3.68 23.57 -10.91
C PRO A 57 3.69 24.12 -9.47
N THR A 58 2.54 24.62 -9.00
CA THR A 58 2.36 25.12 -7.62
C THR A 58 1.65 24.11 -6.70
N ASN A 59 1.30 22.93 -7.23
CA ASN A 59 0.73 21.82 -6.49
C ASN A 59 1.17 20.47 -7.09
N LEU A 60 1.28 19.44 -6.25
CA LEU A 60 1.68 18.09 -6.62
C LEU A 60 0.63 17.08 -6.11
N LEU A 61 -0.59 17.13 -6.66
CA LEU A 61 -1.72 16.30 -6.19
C LEU A 61 -1.44 14.79 -6.30
N TRP A 62 -0.78 14.38 -7.37
CA TRP A 62 -0.39 12.98 -7.62
C TRP A 62 0.70 12.45 -6.68
N ALA A 63 1.43 13.33 -5.97
CA ALA A 63 2.55 12.91 -5.12
C ALA A 63 2.12 12.00 -3.98
N LEU A 64 0.93 12.26 -3.42
CA LEU A 64 0.35 11.45 -2.35
C LEU A 64 0.02 10.04 -2.86
N GLU A 65 -0.66 9.95 -4.00
CA GLU A 65 -1.06 8.68 -4.60
C GLU A 65 0.17 7.81 -4.91
N VAL A 66 1.16 8.37 -5.61
CA VAL A 66 2.41 7.65 -5.95
C VAL A 66 3.12 7.19 -4.68
N THR A 67 3.20 8.03 -3.65
CA THR A 67 3.85 7.66 -2.39
C THR A 67 3.11 6.52 -1.67
N VAL A 68 1.78 6.50 -1.69
CA VAL A 68 0.98 5.39 -1.11
C VAL A 68 1.21 4.09 -1.87
N PHE A 69 1.29 4.13 -3.20
CA PHE A 69 1.61 2.95 -4.01
C PHE A 69 3.04 2.45 -3.75
N LEU A 70 4.02 3.35 -3.72
CA LEU A 70 5.40 3.01 -3.37
C LEU A 70 5.50 2.41 -1.96
N PHE A 71 4.75 2.96 -1.00
CA PHE A 71 4.68 2.41 0.36
C PHE A 71 4.11 0.99 0.38
N ALA A 72 3.06 0.71 -0.38
CA ALA A 72 2.50 -0.64 -0.48
C ALA A 72 3.54 -1.64 -1.01
N TRP A 73 4.26 -1.29 -2.09
CA TRP A 73 5.35 -2.12 -2.62
C TRP A 73 6.50 -2.28 -1.63
N LEU A 74 6.88 -1.21 -0.93
CA LEU A 74 7.90 -1.25 0.11
C LEU A 74 7.52 -2.22 1.23
N VAL A 75 6.26 -2.22 1.69
CA VAL A 75 5.80 -3.13 2.73
C VAL A 75 5.86 -4.59 2.26
N LEU A 76 5.42 -4.86 1.03
CA LEU A 76 5.44 -6.22 0.47
C LEU A 76 6.88 -6.77 0.33
N LEU A 77 7.79 -5.97 -0.24
CA LEU A 77 9.19 -6.35 -0.44
C LEU A 77 9.99 -6.33 0.87
N GLY A 78 9.73 -5.34 1.72
CA GLY A 78 10.40 -5.18 3.01
C GLY A 78 10.04 -6.30 3.98
N ALA A 79 8.78 -6.76 3.99
CA ALA A 79 8.36 -7.88 4.84
C ALA A 79 9.05 -9.20 4.46
N SER A 80 9.15 -9.52 3.15
CA SER A 80 9.84 -10.74 2.71
C SER A 80 11.34 -10.68 3.01
N TYR A 81 11.98 -9.52 2.81
CA TYR A 81 13.38 -9.31 3.14
C TYR A 81 13.65 -9.39 4.66
N ALA A 82 12.77 -8.82 5.49
CA ALA A 82 12.87 -8.89 6.95
C ALA A 82 12.86 -10.34 7.47
N VAL A 83 12.02 -11.21 6.89
CA VAL A 83 12.01 -12.64 7.20
C VAL A 83 13.33 -13.31 6.79
N LYS A 84 13.85 -12.99 5.60
CA LYS A 84 15.11 -13.54 5.07
C LYS A 84 16.31 -13.24 5.97
N VAL A 85 16.41 -12.02 6.48
CA VAL A 85 17.50 -11.60 7.38
C VAL A 85 17.22 -11.93 8.85
N ARG A 86 16.07 -12.54 9.15
CA ARG A 86 15.59 -12.83 10.51
C ARG A 86 15.56 -11.58 11.39
N ALA A 87 15.03 -10.48 10.89
CA ALA A 87 14.96 -9.22 11.66
C ALA A 87 14.14 -9.34 12.97
N HIS A 88 13.35 -10.40 13.14
CA HIS A 88 12.49 -10.64 14.31
C HIS A 88 13.18 -11.35 15.50
N LEU A 89 14.51 -11.26 15.61
CA LEU A 89 15.32 -11.90 16.68
C LEU A 89 14.75 -11.74 18.10
N GLY A 90 14.16 -10.59 18.42
CA GLY A 90 13.62 -10.32 19.76
C GLY A 90 12.42 -11.22 20.14
N VAL A 91 11.54 -11.53 19.17
CA VAL A 91 10.42 -12.45 19.39
C VAL A 91 10.90 -13.89 19.49
N ASP A 92 11.91 -14.25 18.70
CA ASP A 92 12.47 -15.61 18.68
C ASP A 92 13.07 -15.97 20.06
N VAL A 93 13.80 -15.06 20.70
CA VAL A 93 14.39 -15.27 22.03
C VAL A 93 13.32 -15.51 23.10
N LEU A 94 12.22 -14.75 23.08
CA LEU A 94 11.13 -14.91 24.05
C LEU A 94 10.46 -16.29 23.92
N ILE A 95 10.29 -16.77 22.69
CA ILE A 95 9.75 -18.10 22.40
C ILE A 95 10.75 -19.20 22.79
N ASP A 96 12.06 -18.90 22.67
CA ASP A 96 13.14 -19.81 23.03
C ASP A 96 13.35 -20.01 24.53
N LEU A 97 13.01 -19.01 25.34
CA LEU A 97 13.04 -19.11 26.80
C LEU A 97 11.80 -19.80 27.39
N ALA A 98 10.72 -19.97 26.61
CA ALA A 98 9.48 -20.57 27.08
C ALA A 98 9.53 -22.11 27.12
N SER A 99 8.84 -22.71 28.10
CA SER A 99 8.68 -24.17 28.17
C SER A 99 7.85 -24.70 26.99
N SER A 100 8.04 -25.98 26.62
CA SER A 100 7.33 -26.63 25.50
C SER A 100 5.80 -26.41 25.48
N PRO A 101 5.05 -26.54 26.60
CA PRO A 101 3.60 -26.27 26.59
C PRO A 101 3.29 -24.79 26.37
N VAL A 102 4.07 -23.87 26.96
CA VAL A 102 3.87 -22.42 26.82
C VAL A 102 4.15 -21.97 25.39
N ARG A 103 5.21 -22.49 24.76
CA ARG A 103 5.53 -22.22 23.34
C ARG A 103 4.37 -22.59 22.42
N LYS A 104 3.76 -23.77 22.63
CA LYS A 104 2.60 -24.20 21.84
C LYS A 104 1.40 -23.28 22.04
N ALA A 105 1.12 -22.88 23.28
CA ALA A 105 0.05 -21.94 23.58
C ALA A 105 0.28 -20.57 22.91
N MET A 106 1.50 -20.03 23.02
CA MET A 106 1.88 -18.77 22.36
C MET A 106 1.71 -18.86 20.84
N ALA A 107 2.15 -19.95 20.21
CA ALA A 107 2.00 -20.14 18.77
C ALA A 107 0.51 -20.17 18.35
N LEU A 108 -0.33 -20.90 19.10
CA LEU A 108 -1.78 -20.94 18.84
C LEU A 108 -2.43 -19.56 18.99
N VAL A 109 -2.05 -18.80 20.01
CA VAL A 109 -2.54 -17.42 20.21
C VAL A 109 -2.11 -16.53 19.04
N THR A 110 -0.83 -16.55 18.65
CA THR A 110 -0.32 -15.77 17.52
C THR A 110 -1.06 -16.09 16.22
N ILE A 111 -1.23 -17.37 15.91
CA ILE A 111 -1.96 -17.80 14.71
C ILE A 111 -3.42 -17.31 14.76
N SER A 112 -4.07 -17.44 15.91
CA SER A 112 -5.46 -16.99 16.09
C SER A 112 -5.61 -15.48 15.88
N VAL A 113 -4.69 -14.69 16.42
CA VAL A 113 -4.66 -13.23 16.23
C VAL A 113 -4.38 -12.86 14.77
N CYS A 114 -3.44 -13.54 14.10
CA CYS A 114 -3.15 -13.31 12.69
C CYS A 114 -4.36 -13.64 11.80
N ILE A 115 -5.08 -14.74 12.06
CA ILE A 115 -6.30 -15.12 11.33
C ILE A 115 -7.40 -14.07 11.57
N ALA A 116 -7.60 -13.64 12.81
CA ALA A 116 -8.58 -12.60 13.13
C ALA A 116 -8.25 -11.28 12.41
N PHE A 117 -6.97 -10.89 12.39
CA PHE A 117 -6.52 -9.69 11.68
C PHE A 117 -6.70 -9.82 10.16
N ALA A 118 -6.35 -10.97 9.57
CA ALA A 118 -6.57 -11.24 8.14
C ALA A 118 -8.06 -11.18 7.78
N PHE A 119 -8.94 -11.68 8.64
CA PHE A 119 -10.39 -11.56 8.46
C PHE A 119 -10.85 -10.10 8.47
N LEU A 120 -10.34 -9.28 9.41
CA LEU A 120 -10.65 -7.85 9.47
C LEU A 120 -10.17 -7.10 8.22
N LEU A 121 -8.96 -7.42 7.73
CA LEU A 121 -8.43 -6.86 6.49
C LEU A 121 -9.27 -7.27 5.27
N LEU A 122 -9.64 -8.55 5.18
CA LEU A 122 -10.50 -9.05 4.11
C LEU A 122 -11.87 -8.37 4.11
N LYS A 123 -12.48 -8.22 5.29
CA LYS A 123 -13.75 -7.52 5.48
C LYS A 123 -13.64 -6.07 5.05
N GLY A 124 -12.63 -5.34 5.53
CA GLY A 124 -12.42 -3.93 5.16
C GLY A 124 -12.13 -3.75 3.66
N GLY A 125 -11.32 -4.65 3.09
CA GLY A 125 -11.03 -4.67 1.65
C GLY A 125 -12.27 -4.94 0.80
N TRP A 126 -13.09 -5.93 1.18
CA TRP A 126 -14.34 -6.22 0.49
C TRP A 126 -15.28 -5.02 0.53
N ASP A 127 -15.54 -4.44 1.71
CA ASP A 127 -16.50 -3.34 1.84
C ASP A 127 -16.09 -2.09 1.06
N TYR A 128 -14.78 -1.84 0.97
CA TYR A 128 -14.24 -0.73 0.20
C TYR A 128 -14.31 -0.98 -1.31
N TRP A 129 -13.93 -2.17 -1.78
CA TRP A 129 -13.78 -2.46 -3.21
C TRP A 129 -15.03 -3.04 -3.88
N ALA A 130 -15.95 -3.66 -3.13
CA ALA A 130 -17.15 -4.28 -3.68
C ALA A 130 -18.00 -3.30 -4.53
N PRO A 131 -18.26 -2.05 -4.09
CA PRO A 131 -19.05 -1.11 -4.90
C PRO A 131 -18.41 -0.80 -6.26
N PHE A 132 -17.07 -0.74 -6.33
CA PHE A 132 -16.33 -0.52 -7.59
C PHE A 132 -16.41 -1.72 -8.54
N ALA A 133 -16.74 -2.90 -8.04
CA ALA A 133 -17.03 -4.08 -8.86
C ALA A 133 -18.55 -4.27 -9.12
N ASN A 134 -19.38 -3.26 -8.81
CA ASN A 134 -20.84 -3.34 -8.81
C ASN A 134 -21.40 -4.49 -7.93
N LEU A 135 -20.71 -4.79 -6.83
CA LEU A 135 -21.11 -5.76 -5.81
C LEU A 135 -21.56 -5.04 -4.53
N ASN A 136 -22.45 -5.69 -3.77
CA ASN A 136 -22.92 -5.15 -2.50
C ASN A 136 -21.85 -5.33 -1.39
N PRO A 137 -21.48 -4.26 -0.66
CA PRO A 137 -20.62 -4.36 0.51
C PRO A 137 -21.36 -5.04 1.67
N THR A 138 -20.59 -5.56 2.62
CA THR A 138 -21.17 -6.14 3.84
C THR A 138 -21.61 -5.05 4.82
N SER A 139 -22.62 -5.37 5.63
CA SER A 139 -23.10 -4.54 6.73
C SER A 139 -22.36 -4.86 8.03
N GLY A 140 -22.38 -3.95 8.99
CA GLY A 140 -21.70 -4.12 10.28
C GLY A 140 -20.26 -3.59 10.26
N ARG A 141 -19.77 -3.10 11.41
CA ARG A 141 -18.49 -2.37 11.47
C ARG A 141 -17.27 -3.27 11.32
N TRP A 142 -17.24 -4.38 12.05
CA TRP A 142 -16.08 -5.29 12.11
C TRP A 142 -16.45 -6.75 11.77
N PHE A 143 -17.72 -7.12 11.93
CA PHE A 143 -18.26 -8.43 11.57
C PHE A 143 -19.38 -8.26 10.53
N PRO A 144 -19.39 -9.04 9.45
CA PRO A 144 -20.41 -8.95 8.40
C PRO A 144 -21.76 -9.46 8.92
N THR A 145 -22.74 -8.57 9.09
CA THR A 145 -24.09 -8.92 9.58
C THR A 145 -25.10 -9.20 8.46
N GLY A 146 -24.72 -9.01 7.20
CA GLY A 146 -25.59 -9.04 6.02
C GLY A 146 -25.00 -8.19 4.90
N PHE A 147 -25.80 -7.86 3.89
CA PHE A 147 -25.39 -7.01 2.76
C PHE A 147 -26.21 -5.72 2.72
N ASN A 148 -25.56 -4.61 2.37
CA ASN A 148 -26.24 -3.35 2.10
C ASN A 148 -26.30 -3.13 0.59
N SER A 149 -27.47 -2.78 0.08
CA SER A 149 -27.61 -2.33 -1.30
C SER A 149 -27.05 -0.92 -1.44
N VAL A 150 -26.01 -0.77 -2.24
CA VAL A 150 -25.41 0.54 -2.56
C VAL A 150 -25.39 0.72 -4.07
N ARG A 151 -25.36 1.98 -4.53
CA ARG A 151 -25.20 2.28 -5.95
C ARG A 151 -23.82 1.78 -6.42
N GLY A 152 -23.79 1.10 -7.55
CA GLY A 152 -22.55 0.67 -8.19
C GLY A 152 -21.62 1.85 -8.44
N GLN A 153 -20.33 1.62 -8.25
CA GLN A 153 -19.27 2.60 -8.42
C GLN A 153 -18.25 2.19 -9.48
N GLY A 154 -18.60 1.24 -10.35
CA GLY A 154 -17.72 0.77 -11.42
C GLY A 154 -17.30 1.84 -12.43
N TRP A 155 -18.09 2.91 -12.57
CA TRP A 155 -17.77 4.05 -13.43
C TRP A 155 -17.95 5.38 -12.69
N TYR A 156 -16.98 5.75 -11.85
CA TYR A 156 -16.86 7.11 -11.30
C TYR A 156 -15.78 7.88 -12.08
N GLU A 157 -16.18 8.99 -12.69
CA GLU A 157 -15.24 9.97 -13.21
C GLU A 157 -14.60 10.71 -12.03
N VAL A 158 -13.31 10.45 -11.82
CA VAL A 158 -12.49 11.21 -10.89
C VAL A 158 -12.12 12.54 -11.55
N ASN A 159 -12.29 13.65 -10.82
CA ASN A 159 -11.98 14.99 -11.32
C ASN A 159 -10.50 15.17 -11.75
N ASP A 160 -9.61 14.31 -11.25
CA ASP A 160 -8.17 14.53 -11.29
C ASP A 160 -7.41 13.62 -12.28
N ILE A 161 -8.07 12.59 -12.85
CA ILE A 161 -7.44 11.64 -13.77
C ILE A 161 -8.22 11.62 -15.09
N TYR A 162 -7.62 12.21 -16.13
CA TYR A 162 -8.20 12.19 -17.48
C TYR A 162 -8.34 10.75 -17.98
N MET A 163 -9.57 10.33 -18.27
CA MET A 163 -9.84 9.06 -18.94
C MET A 163 -9.43 9.18 -20.41
N PRO A 164 -8.41 8.46 -20.89
CA PRO A 164 -8.05 8.48 -22.29
C PRO A 164 -9.23 8.10 -23.19
N ASP A 165 -9.41 8.79 -24.31
CA ASP A 165 -10.59 8.63 -25.18
C ASP A 165 -10.82 7.17 -25.64
N TRP A 166 -9.73 6.41 -25.82
CA TRP A 166 -9.78 5.01 -26.23
C TRP A 166 -10.28 4.05 -25.14
N LEU A 167 -10.41 4.49 -23.89
CA LEU A 167 -10.97 3.73 -22.76
C LEU A 167 -12.44 4.07 -22.47
N GLN A 168 -13.04 5.06 -23.15
CA GLN A 168 -14.42 5.48 -22.88
C GLN A 168 -15.48 4.40 -23.16
N TRP A 169 -15.18 3.41 -24.02
CA TRP A 169 -16.09 2.29 -24.27
C TRP A 169 -16.39 1.45 -23.01
N LEU A 170 -15.47 1.44 -22.04
CA LEU A 170 -15.67 0.75 -20.75
C LEU A 170 -16.84 1.36 -19.97
N GLY A 171 -17.11 2.66 -20.17
CA GLY A 171 -18.25 3.32 -19.55
C GLY A 171 -19.58 2.71 -19.95
N VAL A 172 -19.71 2.24 -21.19
CA VAL A 172 -20.95 1.57 -21.66
C VAL A 172 -21.18 0.23 -20.95
N ILE A 173 -20.11 -0.42 -20.48
CA ILE A 173 -20.19 -1.75 -19.84
C ILE A 173 -20.37 -1.62 -18.32
N PHE A 174 -19.74 -0.62 -17.70
CA PHE A 174 -19.73 -0.46 -16.25
C PHE A 174 -20.76 0.54 -15.72
N ASN A 175 -21.25 1.45 -16.57
CA ASN A 175 -22.36 2.34 -16.26
C ASN A 175 -23.68 1.58 -16.49
N ASP A 176 -24.11 0.80 -15.50
CA ASP A 176 -25.50 0.36 -15.43
C ASP A 176 -26.34 1.62 -15.25
N GLY A 177 -26.98 2.04 -16.36
CA GLY A 177 -27.53 3.37 -16.57
C GLY A 177 -28.41 3.89 -15.43
N ASP A 178 -27.88 4.93 -14.78
CA ASP A 178 -28.58 6.11 -14.26
C ASP A 178 -27.75 7.34 -14.61
#